data_AF-G0UCK7-F1
#
_entry.id   AF-G0UCK7-F1
#
_cell.length_a   1.000
_cell.length_b   1.000
_cell.length_c   1.000
_cell.angle_alpha   90.00
_cell.angle_beta   90.00
_cell.angle_gamma   90.00
#
_symmetry.space_group_name_H-M   'P 1'
#
loop_
_entity.id
_entity.type
_entity.pdbx_description
1 polymer ?
#
loop_
_entity_poly.entity_id
_entity_poly.type
_entity_poly.pdbx_seq_one_letter_code
_entity_poly.pdbx_strand_id
1 'polypeptide(L)'
;MNTIVGVSVRQLRRLLHLCSLICPVILLRPMALVLTDGAEKEARRIIASQNAFEVLGLNSVDVKRETILRQYEEKVAPLRRLVRNRLAMEAKAKLDHAKMLLLDDQLRLKELSKFKTAHLNDMRKREELRDLEARTRMLESRAAALSP
;
A
#
# COMPACT_ATOMS: atom_id res chain seq x y z
N MET A 1 -39.54 -40.79 -18.62
CA MET A 1 -38.57 -41.70 -19.28
C MET A 1 -37.56 -40.83 -20.01
N ASN A 2 -36.30 -40.87 -19.55
CA ASN A 2 -35.23 -39.96 -19.93
C ASN A 2 -34.65 -40.30 -21.31
N THR A 3 -34.67 -39.33 -22.23
CA THR A 3 -33.91 -39.36 -23.49
C THR A 3 -32.52 -38.77 -23.23
N ILE A 4 -31.53 -39.66 -23.19
CA ILE A 4 -30.11 -39.29 -23.11
C ILE A 4 -29.66 -38.82 -24.49
N VAL A 5 -29.26 -37.55 -24.57
CA VAL A 5 -28.65 -36.94 -25.76
C VAL A 5 -27.26 -37.56 -25.97
N GLY A 6 -27.14 -38.41 -26.99
CA GLY A 6 -25.87 -38.96 -27.45
C GLY A 6 -25.03 -37.89 -28.14
N VAL A 7 -24.17 -37.20 -27.39
CA VAL A 7 -23.13 -36.34 -27.97
C VAL A 7 -22.01 -37.23 -28.50
N SER A 8 -21.85 -37.23 -29.82
CA SER A 8 -20.82 -38.00 -30.52
C SER A 8 -19.42 -37.59 -30.08
N VAL A 9 -18.57 -38.58 -29.72
CA VAL A 9 -17.15 -38.42 -29.35
C VAL A 9 -16.34 -37.64 -30.40
N ARG A 10 -16.83 -37.56 -31.65
CA ARG A 10 -16.22 -36.78 -32.73
C ARG A 10 -16.41 -35.26 -32.58
N GLN A 11 -17.42 -34.78 -31.85
CA GLN A 11 -17.58 -33.34 -31.55
C GLN A 11 -16.63 -32.86 -30.44
N LEU A 12 -16.29 -33.72 -29.46
CA LEU A 12 -15.37 -33.35 -28.38
C LEU A 12 -13.93 -33.12 -28.86
N ARG A 13 -13.50 -33.82 -29.93
CA ARG A 13 -12.15 -33.65 -30.52
C ARG A 13 -11.97 -32.33 -31.27
N ARG A 14 -13.06 -31.71 -31.77
CA ARG A 14 -12.97 -30.39 -32.42
C ARG A 14 -12.89 -29.24 -31.41
N LEU A 15 -13.43 -29.42 -30.21
CA LEU A 15 -13.28 -28.46 -29.10
C LEU A 15 -11.88 -28.50 -28.47
N LEU A 16 -11.22 -29.65 -28.46
CA LEU A 16 -9.84 -29.77 -27.96
C LEU A 16 -8.79 -29.19 -28.92
N HIS A 17 -9.06 -29.13 -30.23
CA HIS A 17 -8.11 -28.52 -31.17
C HIS A 17 -8.14 -26.98 -31.17
N LEU A 18 -9.27 -26.36 -30.80
CA LEU A 18 -9.37 -24.89 -30.66
C LEU A 18 -8.70 -24.36 -29.38
N CYS A 19 -8.51 -25.19 -28.35
CA CYS A 19 -7.74 -24.80 -27.16
C CYS A 19 -6.21 -24.85 -27.36
N SER A 20 -5.71 -25.38 -28.49
CA SER A 20 -4.26 -25.46 -28.76
C SER A 20 -3.66 -24.23 -29.46
N LEU A 21 -4.49 -23.23 -29.81
CA LEU A 21 -4.06 -22.03 -30.55
C LEU A 21 -4.10 -20.73 -29.72
N ILE A 22 -4.39 -20.80 -28.42
CA ILE A 22 -4.31 -19.65 -27.50
C ILE A 22 -3.33 -20.00 -26.38
N CYS A 23 -2.08 -20.22 -26.74
CA CYS A 23 -1.01 -20.29 -25.77
C CYS A 23 0.25 -19.62 -26.32
N PRO A 24 0.37 -18.28 -26.22
CA PRO A 24 1.67 -17.63 -26.14
C PRO A 24 2.03 -17.48 -24.65
N VAL A 25 2.09 -18.60 -23.92
CA VAL A 25 3.04 -18.74 -22.81
C VAL A 25 4.24 -19.33 -23.55
N ILE A 26 5.26 -18.56 -23.94
CA ILE A 26 6.43 -18.27 -23.11
C ILE A 26 7.22 -17.19 -23.91
N LEU A 27 6.96 -15.93 -23.62
CA LEU A 27 7.89 -14.82 -23.87
C LEU A 27 7.52 -13.67 -22.92
N LEU A 28 7.30 -14.04 -21.65
CA LEU A 28 7.13 -13.10 -20.56
C LEU A 28 8.49 -12.46 -20.29
N ARG A 29 8.63 -11.26 -20.84
CA ARG A 29 9.70 -10.29 -20.61
C ARG A 29 10.12 -10.24 -19.13
N PRO A 30 11.41 -9.99 -18.83
CA PRO A 30 11.90 -9.72 -17.47
C PRO A 30 11.19 -8.55 -16.76
N MET A 31 10.43 -7.71 -17.49
CA MET A 31 9.57 -6.67 -16.89
C MET A 31 8.42 -7.20 -16.04
N ALA A 32 7.93 -8.44 -16.25
CA ALA A 32 6.81 -8.97 -15.46
C ALA A 32 7.19 -9.27 -14.00
N LEU A 33 8.43 -9.70 -13.75
CA LEU A 33 8.96 -9.98 -12.41
C LEU A 33 9.36 -8.71 -11.64
N VAL A 34 9.74 -7.64 -12.36
CA VAL A 34 10.06 -6.34 -11.76
C VAL A 34 8.79 -5.61 -11.30
N LEU A 35 7.66 -5.81 -12.00
CA LEU A 35 6.37 -5.21 -11.62
C LEU A 35 5.79 -5.80 -10.33
N THR A 36 6.04 -7.08 -10.03
CA THR A 36 5.64 -7.69 -8.77
C THR A 36 6.42 -7.14 -7.59
N ASP A 37 7.73 -6.90 -7.73
CA ASP A 37 8.55 -6.33 -6.66
C ASP A 37 8.15 -4.88 -6.34
N GLY A 38 7.89 -4.06 -7.37
CA GLY A 38 7.41 -2.69 -7.17
C GLY A 38 6.05 -2.62 -6.47
N ALA A 39 5.09 -3.44 -6.89
CA ALA A 39 3.75 -3.47 -6.30
C ALA A 39 3.75 -4.05 -4.87
N GLU A 40 4.61 -5.04 -4.58
CA GLU A 40 4.74 -5.59 -3.23
C GLU A 40 5.44 -4.63 -2.28
N LYS A 41 6.52 -3.96 -2.72
CA LYS A 41 7.19 -2.91 -1.93
C LYS A 41 6.22 -1.78 -1.59
N GLU A 42 5.42 -1.36 -2.56
CA GLU A 42 4.39 -0.35 -2.38
C GLU A 42 3.29 -0.82 -1.41
N ALA A 43 2.82 -2.07 -1.55
CA ALA A 43 1.85 -2.66 -0.64
C ALA A 43 2.37 -2.69 0.81
N ARG A 44 3.64 -3.08 1.02
CA ARG A 44 4.28 -3.05 2.35
C ARG A 44 4.36 -1.63 2.91
N ARG A 45 4.72 -0.63 2.10
CA ARG A 45 4.72 0.77 2.52
C ARG A 45 3.32 1.23 2.95
N ILE A 46 2.29 0.89 2.17
CA ILE A 46 0.90 1.23 2.47
C ILE A 46 0.44 0.56 3.78
N ILE A 47 0.76 -0.72 3.96
CA ILE A 47 0.42 -1.46 5.19
C ILE A 47 1.12 -0.85 6.41
N ALA A 48 2.39 -0.44 6.28
CA ALA A 48 3.13 0.21 7.36
C ALA A 48 2.69 1.66 7.66
N SER A 49 1.95 2.30 6.75
CA SER A 49 1.53 3.71 6.90
C SER A 49 0.57 3.87 8.08
N GLN A 50 0.73 4.92 8.88
CA GLN A 50 -0.07 5.09 10.10
C GLN A 50 -1.33 5.93 9.88
N ASN A 51 -1.29 6.83 8.90
CA ASN A 51 -2.36 7.80 8.64
C ASN A 51 -2.97 7.65 7.24
N ALA A 52 -4.24 8.05 7.09
CA ALA A 52 -4.92 7.99 5.78
C ALA A 52 -4.22 8.86 4.70
N PHE A 53 -3.61 9.99 5.10
CA PHE A 53 -2.83 10.85 4.22
C PHE A 53 -1.58 10.15 3.68
N GLU A 54 -0.83 9.44 4.54
CA GLU A 54 0.36 8.70 4.14
C GLU A 54 0.04 7.53 3.21
N VAL A 55 -1.06 6.82 3.50
CA VAL A 55 -1.58 5.73 2.67
C VAL A 55 -1.77 6.21 1.23
N LEU A 56 -2.45 7.35 1.06
CA LEU A 56 -2.70 7.95 -0.26
C LEU A 56 -1.54 8.83 -0.77
N GLY A 57 -0.50 9.06 0.03
CA GLY A 57 0.64 9.92 -0.34
C GLY A 57 0.24 11.38 -0.55
N LEU A 58 -0.76 11.85 0.20
CA LEU A 58 -1.31 13.19 0.08
C LEU A 58 -0.71 14.13 1.12
N ASN A 59 -0.47 15.38 0.71
CA ASN A 59 -0.18 16.46 1.64
C ASN A 59 -1.48 16.93 2.30
N SER A 60 -1.41 17.24 3.61
CA SER A 60 -2.56 17.66 4.41
C SER A 60 -3.08 19.07 4.08
N VAL A 61 -2.33 19.86 3.30
CA VAL A 61 -2.63 21.27 2.99
C VAL A 61 -3.61 21.42 1.81
N ASP A 62 -3.53 20.55 0.79
CA ASP A 62 -4.29 20.68 -0.47
C ASP A 62 -5.16 19.46 -0.77
N VAL A 63 -5.98 19.07 0.19
CA VAL A 63 -6.82 17.88 0.09
C VAL A 63 -8.12 18.22 -0.67
N LYS A 64 -8.07 18.15 -2.01
CA LYS A 64 -9.26 18.23 -2.87
C LYS A 64 -9.80 16.84 -3.18
N ARG A 65 -11.13 16.73 -3.30
CA ARG A 65 -11.83 15.46 -3.62
C ARG A 65 -11.27 14.78 -4.88
N GLU A 66 -11.02 15.55 -5.92
CA GLU A 66 -10.47 15.07 -7.19
C GLU A 66 -9.06 14.50 -7.03
N THR A 67 -8.21 15.17 -6.26
CA THR A 67 -6.85 14.70 -5.97
C THR A 67 -6.86 13.40 -5.17
N ILE A 68 -7.78 13.25 -4.21
CA ILE A 68 -7.97 12.00 -3.44
C ILE A 68 -8.32 10.85 -4.39
N LEU A 69 -9.31 11.05 -5.26
CA LEU A 69 -9.75 10.02 -6.20
C LEU A 69 -8.65 9.65 -7.20
N ARG A 70 -7.92 10.64 -7.71
CA ARG A 70 -6.80 10.42 -8.64
C ARG A 70 -5.69 9.58 -8.00
N GLN A 71 -5.22 9.97 -6.81
CA GLN A 71 -4.17 9.23 -6.09
C GLN A 71 -4.62 7.82 -5.69
N TYR A 72 -5.88 7.66 -5.30
CA TYR A 72 -6.43 6.35 -5.03
C TYR A 72 -6.38 5.43 -6.27
N GLU A 73 -6.84 5.91 -7.43
CA GLU A 73 -6.84 5.10 -8.65
C GLU A 73 -5.43 4.75 -9.11
N GLU A 74 -4.49 5.70 -9.03
CA GLU A 74 -3.07 5.49 -9.35
C GLU A 74 -2.47 4.36 -8.50
N LYS A 75 -2.76 4.33 -7.18
CA LYS A 75 -2.20 3.32 -6.26
C LYS A 75 -2.93 1.97 -6.32
N VAL A 76 -4.22 1.96 -6.63
CA VAL A 76 -5.00 0.73 -6.76
C VAL A 76 -4.75 0.01 -8.09
N ALA A 77 -4.48 0.75 -9.17
CA ALA A 77 -4.23 0.19 -10.50
C ALA A 77 -3.20 -0.97 -10.53
N PRO A 78 -2.00 -0.87 -9.92
CA PRO A 78 -1.05 -1.98 -9.89
C PRO A 78 -1.52 -3.15 -9.02
N LEU A 79 -2.26 -2.90 -7.95
CA LEU A 79 -2.74 -3.92 -7.02
C LEU A 79 -3.92 -4.74 -7.57
N ARG A 80 -4.74 -4.17 -8.47
CA ARG A 80 -5.87 -4.86 -9.12
C ARG A 80 -5.46 -6.14 -9.86
N ARG A 81 -4.23 -6.22 -10.35
CA ARG A 81 -3.71 -7.40 -11.06
C ARG A 81 -3.29 -8.52 -10.11
N LEU A 82 -3.11 -8.21 -8.83
CA LEU A 82 -2.57 -9.11 -7.81
C LEU A 82 -3.67 -9.62 -6.85
N VAL A 83 -4.85 -9.95 -7.38
CA VAL A 83 -6.08 -10.28 -6.62
C VAL A 83 -5.91 -11.44 -5.63
N ARG A 84 -4.95 -12.34 -5.85
CA ARG A 84 -4.67 -13.50 -4.98
C ARG A 84 -3.55 -13.29 -3.97
N ASN A 85 -2.86 -12.14 -4.01
CA ASN A 85 -1.78 -11.83 -3.08
C ASN A 85 -2.35 -11.20 -1.81
N ARG A 86 -2.07 -11.79 -0.65
CA ARG A 86 -2.53 -11.31 0.66
C ARG A 86 -2.13 -9.86 0.93
N LEU A 87 -0.88 -9.49 0.61
CA LEU A 87 -0.38 -8.13 0.82
C LEU A 87 -1.12 -7.13 -0.07
N ALA A 88 -1.40 -7.49 -1.32
CA ALA A 88 -2.14 -6.62 -2.24
C ALA A 88 -3.59 -6.42 -1.80
N MET A 89 -4.24 -7.46 -1.26
CA MET A 89 -5.59 -7.36 -0.71
C MET A 89 -5.63 -6.46 0.54
N GLU A 90 -4.69 -6.64 1.45
CA GLU A 90 -4.61 -5.83 2.68
C GLU A 90 -4.30 -4.36 2.36
N ALA A 91 -3.34 -4.11 1.47
CA ALA A 91 -3.03 -2.77 1.00
C ALA A 91 -4.22 -2.11 0.29
N LYS A 92 -4.97 -2.86 -0.53
CA LYS A 92 -6.19 -2.36 -1.16
C LYS A 92 -7.26 -2.02 -0.13
N ALA A 93 -7.52 -2.88 0.85
CA ALA A 93 -8.49 -2.60 1.91
C ALA A 93 -8.12 -1.33 2.69
N LYS A 94 -6.82 -1.13 2.95
CA LYS A 94 -6.31 0.07 3.61
C LYS A 94 -6.46 1.32 2.75
N LEU A 95 -6.24 1.23 1.44
CA LEU A 95 -6.52 2.31 0.48
C LEU A 95 -8.01 2.64 0.41
N ASP A 96 -8.88 1.64 0.40
CA ASP A 96 -10.34 1.81 0.39
C ASP A 96 -10.81 2.54 1.65
N HIS A 97 -10.30 2.14 2.82
CA HIS A 97 -10.57 2.80 4.09
C HIS A 97 -10.06 4.25 4.11
N ALA A 98 -8.82 4.49 3.67
CA ALA A 98 -8.25 5.83 3.60
C ALA A 98 -9.05 6.76 2.66
N LYS A 99 -9.48 6.24 1.50
CA LYS A 99 -10.35 6.97 0.58
C LYS A 99 -11.67 7.35 1.25
N MET A 100 -12.32 6.42 1.94
CA MET A 100 -13.58 6.70 2.65
C MET A 100 -13.40 7.82 3.68
N LEU A 101 -12.35 7.75 4.50
CA LEU A 101 -12.06 8.74 5.53
C LEU A 101 -11.77 10.13 4.95
N LEU A 102 -11.03 10.21 3.85
CA LEU A 102 -10.63 11.51 3.27
C LEU A 102 -11.69 12.13 2.36
N LEU A 103 -12.63 11.34 1.83
CA LEU A 103 -13.73 11.86 1.02
C LEU A 103 -14.85 12.48 1.86
N ASP A 104 -15.00 12.06 3.12
CA ASP A 104 -15.93 12.67 4.06
C ASP A 104 -15.28 13.83 4.79
N ASP A 105 -15.90 15.00 4.77
CA ASP A 105 -15.34 16.24 5.33
C ASP A 105 -15.17 16.17 6.85
N GLN A 106 -16.12 15.55 7.56
CA GLN A 106 -16.08 15.43 9.02
C GLN A 106 -14.99 14.44 9.45
N LEU A 107 -14.89 13.31 8.75
CA LEU A 107 -13.86 12.31 9.01
C LEU A 107 -12.47 12.82 8.65
N ARG A 108 -12.36 13.57 7.54
CA ARG A 108 -11.11 14.23 7.12
C ARG A 108 -10.62 15.23 8.16
N LEU A 109 -11.49 16.06 8.73
CA LEU A 109 -11.12 16.98 9.80
C LEU A 109 -10.64 16.25 11.06
N LYS A 110 -11.29 15.14 11.44
CA LYS A 110 -10.85 14.30 12.56
C LYS A 110 -9.49 13.65 12.29
N GLU A 111 -9.24 13.23 11.06
CA GLU A 111 -7.95 12.66 10.70
C GLU A 111 -6.85 13.73 10.67
N LEU A 112 -7.15 14.94 10.21
CA LEU A 112 -6.23 16.08 10.27
C LEU A 112 -5.87 16.45 11.71
N SER A 113 -6.83 16.43 12.65
CA SER A 113 -6.54 16.73 14.05
C SER A 113 -5.65 15.67 14.67
N LYS A 114 -5.91 14.38 14.43
CA LYS A 114 -5.03 13.27 14.85
C LYS A 114 -3.63 13.38 14.24
N PHE A 115 -3.55 13.73 12.96
CA PHE A 115 -2.27 13.89 12.29
C PHE A 115 -1.44 15.02 12.92
N LYS A 116 -2.09 16.16 13.21
CA LYS A 116 -1.42 17.29 13.89
C LYS A 116 -0.96 16.93 15.30
N THR A 117 -1.79 16.24 16.09
CA THR A 117 -1.40 15.84 17.45
C THR A 117 -0.26 14.83 17.44
N ALA A 118 -0.29 13.85 16.54
CA ALA A 118 0.81 12.91 16.35
C ALA A 118 2.11 13.63 15.98
N HIS A 119 2.05 14.55 15.01
CA HIS A 119 3.21 15.34 14.58
C HIS A 119 3.80 16.19 15.72
N LEU A 120 2.94 16.88 16.50
CA LEU A 120 3.40 17.67 17.64
C LEU A 120 4.04 16.80 18.73
N ASN A 121 3.48 15.64 19.02
CA ASN A 121 4.05 14.70 19.98
C ASN A 121 5.42 14.19 19.53
N ASP A 122 5.59 13.90 18.25
CA ASP A 122 6.88 13.45 17.72
C ASP A 122 7.93 14.56 17.71
N MET A 123 7.53 15.82 17.46
CA MET A 123 8.42 16.97 17.62
C MET A 123 8.89 17.11 19.07
N ARG A 124 7.96 17.02 20.02
CA ARG A 124 8.26 17.10 21.46
C ARG A 124 9.22 15.98 21.91
N LYS A 125 8.98 14.73 21.49
CA LYS A 125 9.88 13.61 21.79
C LYS A 125 11.30 13.85 21.26
N ARG A 126 11.44 14.44 20.07
CA ARG A 126 12.75 14.77 19.49
C ARG A 126 13.45 15.90 20.23
N GLU A 127 12.70 16.84 20.79
CA GLU A 127 13.26 17.88 21.68
C GLU A 127 13.73 17.26 23.00
N GLU A 128 12.89 16.43 23.63
CA GLU A 128 13.25 15.71 24.86
C GLU A 128 14.50 14.83 24.67
N LEU A 129 14.64 14.14 23.54
CA LEU A 129 15.84 13.38 23.21
C LEU A 129 17.08 14.26 23.05
N ARG A 130 16.96 15.42 22.40
CA ARG A 130 18.08 16.36 22.23
C ARG A 130 18.54 16.93 23.57
N ASP A 131 17.61 17.23 24.47
CA ASP A 131 17.93 17.70 25.81
C ASP A 131 18.65 16.62 26.64
N LEU A 132 18.19 15.37 26.53
CA LEU A 132 18.85 14.24 27.17
C LEU A 132 20.26 14.02 26.60
N GLU A 133 20.43 14.01 25.28
CA GLU A 133 21.74 13.88 24.64
C GLU A 133 22.72 14.99 25.07
N ALA A 134 22.25 16.24 25.15
CA ALA A 134 23.07 17.35 25.61
C ALA A 134 23.53 17.18 27.06
N ARG A 135 22.62 16.73 27.95
CA ARG A 135 22.94 16.43 29.35
C ARG A 135 23.93 15.28 29.45
N THR A 136 23.72 14.19 28.72
CA THR A 136 24.63 13.03 28.71
C THR A 136 26.02 13.43 28.22
N ARG A 137 26.14 14.18 27.13
CA ARG A 137 27.43 14.69 26.63
C ARG A 137 28.14 15.59 27.64
N MET A 138 27.39 16.41 28.37
CA MET A 138 27.96 17.23 29.44
C MET A 138 28.52 16.35 30.58
N LEU A 139 27.80 15.29 30.96
CA LEU A 139 28.27 14.36 31.99
C LEU A 139 29.48 13.54 31.52
N GLU A 140 29.48 13.07 30.27
CA GLU A 140 30.61 12.34 29.67
C GLU A 140 31.86 13.21 29.59
N SER A 141 31.75 14.46 29.14
CA SER A 141 32.88 15.38 29.09
C SER A 141 33.45 15.68 30.49
N ARG A 142 32.58 15.83 31.50
CA ARG A 142 33.01 15.99 32.90
C ARG A 142 33.66 14.73 33.46
N ALA A 143 33.14 13.56 33.16
CA ALA A 143 33.72 12.28 33.59
C ALA A 143 35.08 12.04 32.92
N ALA A 144 35.21 12.33 31.63
CA ALA A 144 36.47 12.25 30.89
C ALA A 144 37.53 13.22 31.44
N ALA A 145 37.13 14.39 31.93
CA ALA A 145 38.04 15.33 32.59
C ALA A 145 38.49 14.88 34.00
N LEU A 146 37.79 13.91 34.61
CA LEU A 146 38.07 13.39 35.96
C LEU A 146 38.71 11.99 35.95
N SER A 147 38.84 11.35 34.77
CA SER A 147 39.56 10.10 34.58
C SER A 147 41.00 10.42 34.17
N PRO A 148 42.01 10.18 35.03
CA PRO A 148 43.42 10.42 34.71
C PRO A 148 43.97 9.48 33.62
#